data_AF-A0A1Q3WXE4-F1
#
_entry.id   AF-A0A1Q3WXE4-F1
#
_cell.length_a   1.000
_cell.length_b   1.000
_cell.length_c   1.000
_cell.angle_alpha   90.00
_cell.angle_beta   90.00
_cell.angle_gamma   90.00
#
_symmetry.space_group_name_H-M   'P 1'
#
loop_
_entity.id
_entity.type
_entity.pdbx_description
1 polymer ?
#
loop_
_entity_poly.entity_id
_entity_poly.type
_entity_poly.pdbx_seq_one_letter_code
_entity_poly.pdbx_strand_id
1 'polypeptide(L)'
;MSTLDQLKKHWEPSTRTSAANANALLDEASLRKIIMSQVRKHTKASFSYFWASFTLQLMVYALCSHLLIKYWSQTEVRLLSLLCMLLYFPFTLMLMNKFKRVATGRLTGRESASIHNYLVEQYQLVNSFFNFKKRYELILIPVSTAIGVFLTFKLYVPGGVQAFPFGALITYAVTVLSCYVAIRAENRKSFAEPLQQLKTLLQDYQE
;
A
#
# COMPACT_ATOMS: atom_id res chain seq x y z
N MET A 1 -2.61 -10.23 23.75
CA MET A 1 -3.35 -11.52 23.64
C MET A 1 -2.86 -12.20 22.38
N SER A 2 -2.17 -13.32 22.56
CA SER A 2 -1.56 -14.09 21.48
C SER A 2 -2.65 -14.87 20.74
N THR A 3 -2.50 -15.05 19.43
CA THR A 3 -3.34 -15.93 18.58
C THR A 3 -3.48 -17.33 19.18
N LEU A 4 -2.44 -17.79 19.88
CA LEU A 4 -2.37 -19.05 20.62
C LEU A 4 -3.33 -19.06 21.81
N ASP A 5 -3.52 -17.93 22.51
CA ASP A 5 -4.49 -17.82 23.61
C ASP A 5 -5.93 -17.91 23.09
N GLN A 6 -6.22 -17.36 21.91
CA GLN A 6 -7.54 -17.45 21.29
C GLN A 6 -7.83 -18.86 20.74
N LEU A 7 -6.82 -19.51 20.15
CA LEU A 7 -6.88 -20.91 19.72
C LEU A 7 -7.09 -21.86 20.89
N LYS A 8 -6.31 -21.71 21.96
CA LYS A 8 -6.42 -22.55 23.16
C LYS A 8 -7.77 -22.39 23.87
N LYS A 9 -8.34 -21.17 23.87
CA LYS A 9 -9.66 -20.91 24.46
C LYS A 9 -10.82 -21.54 23.68
N HIS A 10 -10.65 -21.80 22.38
CA HIS A 10 -11.63 -22.53 21.56
C HIS A 10 -11.41 -24.05 21.59
N TRP A 11 -10.22 -24.50 22.01
CA TRP A 11 -9.84 -25.91 22.12
C TRP A 11 -10.36 -26.59 23.40
N GLU A 12 -10.63 -25.85 24.48
CA GLU A 12 -11.00 -26.40 25.80
C GLU A 12 -12.50 -26.29 26.19
N PRO A 13 -13.46 -26.64 25.29
CA PRO A 13 -14.57 -27.45 25.80
C PRO A 13 -15.13 -28.41 24.74
N SER A 14 -14.45 -29.52 24.46
CA SER A 14 -15.10 -30.68 23.79
C SER A 14 -14.33 -32.00 23.94
N THR A 15 -13.36 -32.08 24.85
CA THR A 15 -12.72 -33.34 25.25
C THR A 15 -13.61 -34.10 26.23
N ARG A 16 -14.74 -34.62 25.72
CA ARG A 16 -15.40 -35.83 26.20
C ARG A 16 -16.44 -36.26 25.16
N THR A 17 -16.26 -37.50 24.69
CA THR A 17 -17.21 -38.36 23.96
C THR A 17 -17.13 -38.39 22.42
N SER A 18 -16.54 -39.50 21.93
CA SER A 18 -16.72 -40.22 20.66
C SER A 18 -17.35 -39.52 19.45
N ALA A 19 -16.55 -39.28 18.40
CA ALA A 19 -16.93 -39.41 16.97
C ALA A 19 -15.72 -39.13 16.06
N ALA A 20 -14.90 -40.15 15.78
CA ALA A 20 -13.59 -39.99 15.13
C ALA A 20 -13.60 -39.55 13.65
N ASN A 21 -14.75 -39.43 12.97
CA ASN A 21 -14.79 -39.12 11.53
C ASN A 21 -15.59 -37.85 11.15
N ALA A 22 -16.16 -37.11 12.11
CA ALA A 22 -16.83 -35.82 11.85
C ALA A 22 -15.97 -34.60 12.25
N ASN A 23 -14.97 -34.81 13.12
CA ASN A 23 -14.16 -33.74 13.69
C ASN A 23 -13.11 -33.18 12.72
N ALA A 24 -12.56 -33.98 11.81
CA ALA A 24 -11.56 -33.50 10.85
C ALA A 24 -12.13 -32.50 9.82
N LEU A 25 -13.38 -32.71 9.37
CA LEU A 25 -14.07 -31.78 8.44
C LEU A 25 -14.56 -30.51 9.14
N LEU A 26 -14.91 -30.59 10.42
CA LEU A 26 -15.28 -29.42 11.24
C LEU A 26 -14.07 -28.55 11.59
N ASP A 27 -12.90 -29.17 11.75
CA ASP A 27 -11.64 -28.52 12.06
C ASP A 27 -11.10 -27.75 10.85
N GLU A 28 -11.11 -28.35 9.65
CA GLU A 28 -10.70 -27.68 8.40
C GLU A 28 -11.62 -26.50 8.05
N ALA A 29 -12.94 -26.64 8.26
CA ALA A 29 -13.90 -25.56 8.02
C ALA A 29 -13.70 -24.37 8.98
N SER A 30 -13.31 -24.63 10.23
CA SER A 30 -13.05 -23.62 11.26
C SER A 30 -11.71 -22.91 11.02
N LEU A 31 -10.66 -23.67 10.70
CA LEU A 31 -9.35 -23.15 10.29
C LEU A 31 -9.48 -22.29 9.03
N ARG A 32 -10.26 -22.75 8.04
CA ARG A 32 -10.61 -22.00 6.82
C ARG A 32 -11.31 -20.69 7.17
N LYS A 33 -12.22 -20.68 8.15
CA LYS A 33 -12.93 -19.47 8.60
C LYS A 33 -11.97 -18.47 9.25
N ILE A 34 -11.04 -18.93 10.08
CA ILE A 34 -10.03 -18.09 10.75
C ILE A 34 -9.06 -17.52 9.71
N ILE A 35 -8.50 -18.36 8.84
CA ILE A 35 -7.62 -17.93 7.74
C ILE A 35 -8.34 -16.94 6.83
N MET A 36 -9.58 -17.23 6.40
CA MET A 36 -10.35 -16.31 5.58
C MET A 36 -10.64 -14.99 6.31
N SER A 37 -10.89 -15.00 7.61
CA SER A 37 -11.12 -13.77 8.38
C SER A 37 -9.85 -12.90 8.44
N GLN A 38 -8.68 -13.50 8.60
CA GLN A 38 -7.40 -12.79 8.60
C GLN A 38 -7.06 -12.29 7.20
N VAL A 39 -7.20 -13.12 6.16
CA VAL A 39 -7.01 -12.69 4.78
C VAL A 39 -7.98 -11.55 4.43
N ARG A 40 -9.24 -11.60 4.87
CA ARG A 40 -10.20 -10.51 4.67
C ARG A 40 -9.80 -9.23 5.39
N LYS A 41 -9.24 -9.33 6.60
CA LYS A 41 -8.68 -8.19 7.37
C LYS A 41 -7.49 -7.56 6.65
N HIS A 42 -6.53 -8.37 6.18
CA HIS A 42 -5.37 -7.90 5.41
C HIS A 42 -5.77 -7.32 4.05
N THR A 43 -6.76 -7.92 3.40
CA THR A 43 -7.31 -7.38 2.15
C THR A 43 -8.00 -6.04 2.39
N LYS A 44 -8.78 -5.89 3.47
CA LYS A 44 -9.44 -4.61 3.81
C LYS A 44 -8.41 -3.51 4.10
N ALA A 45 -7.34 -3.81 4.84
CA ALA A 45 -6.24 -2.87 5.07
C ALA A 45 -5.57 -2.45 3.75
N SER A 46 -5.31 -3.42 2.85
CA SER A 46 -4.76 -3.16 1.52
C SER A 46 -5.69 -2.30 0.65
N PHE A 47 -7.01 -2.51 0.73
CA PHE A 47 -8.01 -1.68 0.05
C PHE A 47 -8.10 -0.26 0.63
N SER A 48 -8.01 -0.11 1.95
CA SER A 48 -7.99 1.20 2.59
C SER A 48 -6.76 2.00 2.16
N TYR A 49 -5.60 1.34 2.11
CA TYR A 49 -4.37 1.92 1.59
C TYR A 49 -4.50 2.30 0.11
N PHE A 50 -5.07 1.40 -0.71
CA PHE A 50 -5.34 1.68 -2.13
C PHE A 50 -6.16 2.95 -2.30
N TRP A 51 -7.28 3.07 -1.56
CA TRP A 51 -8.14 4.24 -1.65
C TRP A 51 -7.45 5.51 -1.19
N ALA A 52 -6.72 5.48 -0.06
CA ALA A 52 -5.95 6.62 0.40
C ALA A 52 -4.92 7.08 -0.64
N SER A 53 -4.18 6.13 -1.22
CA SER A 53 -3.17 6.41 -2.25
C SER A 53 -3.79 6.92 -3.57
N PHE A 54 -4.93 6.35 -3.97
CA PHE A 54 -5.66 6.78 -5.15
C PHE A 54 -6.23 8.20 -4.99
N THR A 55 -6.82 8.51 -3.84
CA THR A 55 -7.29 9.88 -3.53
C THR A 55 -6.14 10.89 -3.55
N LEU A 56 -4.98 10.54 -2.98
CA LEU A 56 -3.80 11.39 -3.05
C LEU A 56 -3.37 11.65 -4.51
N GLN A 57 -3.36 10.62 -5.36
CA GLN A 57 -3.05 10.78 -6.79
C GLN A 57 -4.04 11.72 -7.48
N LEU A 58 -5.35 11.58 -7.22
CA LEU A 58 -6.35 12.50 -7.76
C LEU A 58 -6.11 13.95 -7.33
N MET A 59 -5.74 14.18 -6.06
CA MET A 59 -5.38 15.52 -5.59
C MET A 59 -4.15 16.08 -6.30
N VAL A 60 -3.11 15.26 -6.49
CA VAL A 60 -1.90 15.66 -7.23
C VAL A 60 -2.22 16.01 -8.68
N TYR A 61 -3.01 15.18 -9.38
CA TYR A 61 -3.43 15.46 -10.75
C TYR A 61 -4.32 16.70 -10.84
N ALA A 62 -5.24 16.90 -9.90
CA ALA A 62 -6.08 18.10 -9.85
C ALA A 62 -5.25 19.37 -9.63
N LEU A 63 -4.30 19.34 -8.69
CA LEU A 63 -3.37 20.44 -8.43
C LEU A 63 -2.51 20.74 -9.67
N CYS A 64 -1.88 19.73 -10.27
CA CYS A 64 -1.05 19.91 -11.44
C CYS A 64 -1.86 20.44 -12.63
N SER A 65 -3.07 19.91 -12.85
CA SER A 65 -3.98 20.39 -13.90
C SER A 65 -4.38 21.85 -13.67
N HIS A 66 -4.68 22.24 -12.43
CA HIS A 66 -4.98 23.62 -12.07
C HIS A 66 -3.79 24.54 -12.37
N LEU A 67 -2.57 24.16 -11.97
CA LEU A 67 -1.36 24.95 -12.25
C LEU A 67 -1.10 25.07 -13.76
N LEU A 68 -1.34 24.00 -14.50
CA LEU A 68 -1.13 23.96 -15.94
C LEU A 68 -2.10 24.90 -16.67
N ILE A 69 -3.38 24.92 -16.28
CA ILE A 69 -4.40 25.81 -16.86
C ILE A 69 -4.15 27.27 -16.46
N LYS A 70 -3.94 27.53 -15.16
CA LYS A 70 -3.80 28.89 -14.63
C LYS A 70 -2.53 29.59 -15.12
N TYR A 71 -1.43 28.85 -15.22
CA TYR A 71 -0.11 29.38 -15.61
C TYR A 71 0.30 28.89 -17.00
N TRP A 72 -0.67 28.73 -17.91
CA TRP A 72 -0.44 28.17 -19.25
C TRP A 72 0.65 28.90 -20.06
N SER A 73 0.77 30.22 -19.89
CA SER A 73 1.76 31.06 -20.55
C SER A 73 3.18 30.88 -20.01
N GLN A 74 3.34 30.35 -18.79
CA GLN A 74 4.64 30.16 -18.15
C GLN A 74 5.19 28.76 -18.44
N THR A 75 6.10 28.67 -19.42
CA THR A 75 6.66 27.40 -19.91
C THR A 75 7.24 26.52 -18.80
N GLU A 76 7.97 27.11 -17.85
CA GLU A 76 8.58 26.35 -16.75
C GLU A 76 7.54 25.71 -15.82
N VAL A 77 6.51 26.47 -15.42
CA VAL A 77 5.44 25.96 -14.54
C VAL A 77 4.67 24.85 -15.26
N ARG A 78 4.40 25.03 -16.55
CA ARG A 78 3.75 24.03 -17.39
C ARG A 78 4.56 22.74 -17.50
N LEU A 79 5.85 22.83 -17.82
CA LEU A 79 6.72 21.66 -17.97
C LEU A 79 6.90 20.90 -16.66
N LEU A 80 7.09 21.62 -15.55
CA LEU A 80 7.24 21.00 -14.23
C LEU A 80 5.94 20.33 -13.75
N SER A 81 4.77 20.94 -14.05
CA SER A 81 3.47 20.33 -13.75
C SER A 81 3.25 19.05 -14.58
N LEU A 82 3.61 19.06 -15.87
CA LEU A 82 3.57 17.87 -16.73
C LEU A 82 4.52 16.77 -16.25
N LEU A 83 5.76 17.14 -15.92
CA LEU A 83 6.76 16.20 -15.39
C LEU A 83 6.27 15.57 -14.09
N CYS A 84 5.66 16.36 -13.20
CA CYS A 84 5.07 15.86 -11.96
C CYS A 84 3.96 14.84 -12.25
N MET A 85 3.03 15.13 -13.16
CA MET A 85 1.99 14.17 -13.55
C MET A 85 2.57 12.89 -14.13
N LEU A 86 3.55 13.00 -15.03
CA LEU A 86 4.23 11.85 -15.63
C LEU A 86 4.98 11.02 -14.59
N LEU A 87 5.54 11.66 -13.56
CA LEU A 87 6.19 11.00 -12.44
C LEU A 87 5.20 10.22 -11.55
N TYR A 88 3.93 10.60 -11.47
CA TYR A 88 2.94 9.81 -10.71
C TYR A 88 2.27 8.71 -11.55
N PHE A 89 2.34 8.81 -12.88
CA PHE A 89 1.62 7.93 -13.80
C PHE A 89 1.99 6.43 -13.68
N PRO A 90 3.28 6.01 -13.66
CA PRO A 90 3.64 4.60 -13.47
C PRO A 90 3.11 4.01 -12.16
N PHE A 91 3.09 4.82 -11.10
CA PHE A 91 2.57 4.41 -9.81
C PHE A 91 1.05 4.21 -9.86
N THR A 92 0.31 5.12 -10.52
CA THR A 92 -1.13 4.95 -10.77
C THR A 92 -1.44 3.69 -11.59
N LEU A 93 -0.71 3.43 -12.67
CA LEU A 93 -0.91 2.24 -13.50
C LEU A 93 -0.68 0.95 -12.70
N MET A 94 0.42 0.89 -11.94
CA MET A 94 0.71 -0.27 -11.11
C MET A 94 -0.36 -0.48 -10.03
N LEU A 95 -0.77 0.60 -9.35
CA LEU A 95 -1.81 0.57 -8.32
C LEU A 95 -3.13 0.04 -8.91
N MET A 96 -3.54 0.53 -10.08
CA MET A 96 -4.75 0.11 -10.79
C MET A 96 -4.68 -1.35 -11.25
N ASN A 97 -3.57 -1.78 -11.83
CA ASN A 97 -3.38 -3.16 -12.28
C ASN A 97 -3.45 -4.15 -11.10
N LYS A 98 -2.85 -3.80 -9.97
CA LYS A 98 -2.88 -4.64 -8.75
C LYS A 98 -4.27 -4.66 -8.14
N PHE A 99 -4.95 -3.51 -8.06
CA PHE A 99 -6.34 -3.44 -7.62
C PHE A 99 -7.27 -4.29 -8.49
N LYS A 100 -7.15 -4.17 -9.82
CA LYS A 100 -7.93 -4.98 -10.75
C LYS A 100 -7.73 -6.47 -10.45
N ARG A 101 -6.48 -6.93 -10.26
CA ARG A 101 -6.20 -8.34 -9.91
C ARG A 101 -6.80 -8.77 -8.56
N VAL A 102 -6.73 -7.91 -7.54
CA VAL A 102 -7.33 -8.22 -6.22
C VAL A 102 -8.86 -8.22 -6.28
N ALA A 103 -9.46 -7.30 -7.03
CA ALA A 103 -10.91 -7.21 -7.23
C ALA A 103 -11.43 -8.38 -8.08
N THR A 104 -10.76 -8.75 -9.16
CA THR A 104 -11.15 -9.90 -10.00
C THR A 104 -10.85 -11.24 -9.32
N GLY A 105 -9.77 -11.34 -8.55
CA GLY A 105 -9.45 -12.53 -7.74
C GLY A 105 -10.47 -12.76 -6.61
N ARG A 106 -11.13 -11.70 -6.12
CA ARG A 106 -12.29 -11.81 -5.22
C ARG A 106 -13.58 -12.25 -5.93
N LEU A 107 -13.75 -11.87 -7.19
CA LEU A 107 -14.92 -12.25 -8.01
C LEU A 107 -14.81 -13.68 -8.53
N THR A 108 -13.60 -14.20 -8.67
CA THR A 108 -13.35 -15.58 -9.09
C THR A 108 -13.32 -16.47 -7.85
N GLY A 109 -14.49 -16.67 -7.23
CA GLY A 109 -14.71 -17.73 -6.26
C GLY A 109 -14.61 -19.10 -6.92
N ARG A 110 -13.41 -19.48 -7.39
CA ARG A 110 -13.12 -20.85 -7.79
C ARG A 110 -13.03 -21.66 -6.51
N GLU A 111 -14.15 -22.27 -6.14
CA GLU A 111 -14.32 -23.19 -5.01
C GLU A 111 -13.36 -24.40 -5.01
N SER A 112 -12.49 -24.53 -6.02
CA SER A 112 -11.61 -25.68 -6.25
C SER A 112 -10.10 -25.39 -6.19
N ALA A 113 -9.65 -24.15 -5.94
CA ALA A 113 -8.23 -23.87 -5.71
C ALA A 113 -7.89 -24.06 -4.22
N SER A 114 -6.85 -24.87 -3.93
CA SER A 114 -6.39 -25.09 -2.55
C SER A 114 -6.15 -23.74 -1.85
N ILE A 115 -6.58 -23.64 -0.59
CA ILE A 115 -6.43 -22.44 0.25
C ILE A 115 -4.96 -21.95 0.26
N HIS A 116 -4.03 -22.90 0.19
CA HIS A 116 -2.59 -22.66 0.02
C HIS A 116 -2.27 -21.84 -1.24
N ASN A 117 -2.79 -22.19 -2.42
CA ASN A 117 -2.52 -21.46 -3.66
C ASN A 117 -3.06 -20.02 -3.60
N TYR A 118 -4.22 -19.82 -2.97
CA TYR A 118 -4.77 -18.48 -2.75
C TYR A 118 -3.90 -17.63 -1.80
N LEU A 119 -3.39 -18.22 -0.72
CA LEU A 119 -2.46 -17.57 0.21
C LEU A 119 -1.14 -17.18 -0.47
N VAL A 120 -0.58 -18.08 -1.29
CA VAL A 120 0.66 -17.83 -2.05
C VAL A 120 0.47 -16.70 -3.06
N GLU A 121 -0.64 -16.68 -3.81
CA GLU A 121 -0.94 -15.60 -4.75
C GLU A 121 -1.09 -14.23 -4.04
N GLN A 122 -1.81 -14.20 -2.91
CA GLN A 122 -1.95 -12.97 -2.12
C GLN A 122 -0.60 -12.48 -1.57
N TYR A 123 0.23 -13.38 -1.05
CA TYR A 123 1.57 -13.05 -0.58
C TYR A 123 2.43 -12.47 -1.72
N GLN A 124 2.46 -13.13 -2.88
CA GLN A 124 3.23 -12.67 -4.03
C GLN A 124 2.74 -11.31 -4.56
N LEU A 125 1.43 -11.06 -4.54
CA LEU A 125 0.84 -9.78 -4.94
C LEU A 125 1.27 -8.64 -4.00
N VAL A 126 1.17 -8.84 -2.68
CA VAL A 126 1.56 -7.83 -1.69
C VAL A 126 3.07 -7.59 -1.73
N ASN A 127 3.88 -8.65 -1.78
CA ASN A 127 5.34 -8.54 -1.82
C ASN A 127 5.84 -7.84 -3.09
N SER A 128 5.29 -8.19 -4.26
CA SER A 128 5.67 -7.52 -5.52
C SER A 128 5.25 -6.04 -5.54
N PHE A 129 4.10 -5.70 -4.98
CA PHE A 129 3.68 -4.30 -4.83
C PHE A 129 4.61 -3.54 -3.88
N PHE A 130 4.91 -4.11 -2.72
CA PHE A 130 5.78 -3.48 -1.72
C PHE A 130 7.19 -3.20 -2.27
N ASN A 131 7.79 -4.15 -2.98
CA ASN A 131 9.12 -3.98 -3.57
C ASN A 131 9.15 -2.90 -4.66
N PHE A 132 8.13 -2.85 -5.51
CA PHE A 132 8.00 -1.77 -6.49
C PHE A 132 7.81 -0.41 -5.79
N LYS A 133 6.86 -0.32 -4.86
CA LYS A 133 6.56 0.90 -4.09
C LYS A 133 7.84 1.44 -3.46
N LYS A 134 8.59 0.61 -2.74
CA LYS A 134 9.82 1.03 -2.05
C LYS A 134 10.87 1.60 -3.00
N ARG A 135 11.09 0.97 -4.16
CA ARG A 135 12.05 1.45 -5.17
C ARG A 135 11.55 2.73 -5.85
N TYR A 136 10.25 2.76 -6.16
CA TYR A 136 9.64 3.90 -6.83
C TYR A 136 9.61 5.13 -5.94
N GLU A 137 9.23 4.98 -4.66
CA GLU A 137 9.21 6.04 -3.66
C GLU A 137 10.58 6.69 -3.44
N LEU A 138 11.65 5.90 -3.52
CA LEU A 138 13.02 6.42 -3.39
C LEU A 138 13.36 7.47 -4.45
N ILE A 139 12.74 7.39 -5.64
CA ILE A 139 12.91 8.37 -6.72
C ILE A 139 11.77 9.40 -6.69
N LEU A 140 10.53 8.93 -6.53
CA LEU A 140 9.32 9.76 -6.54
C LEU A 140 9.37 10.86 -5.49
N ILE A 141 9.73 10.54 -4.24
CA ILE A 141 9.75 11.52 -3.15
C ILE A 141 10.73 12.66 -3.43
N PRO A 142 12.04 12.42 -3.63
CA PRO A 142 12.98 13.53 -3.82
C PRO A 142 12.69 14.34 -5.09
N VAL A 143 12.26 13.69 -6.18
CA VAL A 143 11.96 14.40 -7.43
C VAL A 143 10.67 15.21 -7.31
N SER A 144 9.59 14.64 -6.78
CA SER A 144 8.33 15.37 -6.59
C SER A 144 8.47 16.52 -5.59
N THR A 145 9.26 16.32 -4.53
CA THR A 145 9.56 17.37 -3.55
C THR A 145 10.36 18.50 -4.17
N ALA A 146 11.33 18.19 -5.04
CA ALA A 146 12.11 19.22 -5.73
C ALA A 146 11.22 20.07 -6.65
N ILE A 147 10.34 19.41 -7.42
CA ILE A 147 9.36 20.08 -8.28
C ILE A 147 8.42 20.95 -7.43
N GLY A 148 7.89 20.41 -6.33
CA GLY A 148 6.99 21.12 -5.43
C GLY A 148 7.62 22.38 -4.84
N VAL A 149 8.83 22.27 -4.27
CA VAL A 149 9.56 23.42 -3.71
C VAL A 149 9.84 24.46 -4.78
N PHE A 150 10.29 24.05 -5.97
CA PHE A 150 10.55 24.99 -7.05
C PHE A 150 9.28 25.76 -7.46
N LEU A 151 8.17 25.04 -7.65
CA LEU A 151 6.88 25.65 -8.00
C LEU A 151 6.39 26.58 -6.89
N THR A 152 6.48 26.19 -5.62
CA THR A 152 6.09 27.03 -4.49
C THR A 152 6.92 28.32 -4.44
N PHE A 153 8.24 28.22 -4.54
CA PHE A 153 9.09 29.41 -4.54
C PHE A 153 8.82 30.31 -5.75
N LYS A 154 8.65 29.73 -6.95
CA LYS A 154 8.37 30.51 -8.15
C LYS A 154 7.02 31.23 -8.13
N LEU A 155 6.00 30.62 -7.52
CA LEU A 155 4.63 31.15 -7.52
C LEU A 155 4.34 32.07 -6.33
N TYR A 156 4.98 31.85 -5.17
CA TYR A 156 4.63 32.53 -3.92
C TYR A 156 5.77 33.37 -3.33
N VAL A 157 7.02 33.21 -3.76
CA VAL A 157 8.17 33.96 -3.23
C VAL A 157 8.71 34.90 -4.31
N PRO A 158 8.75 36.23 -4.08
CA PRO A 158 9.31 37.17 -5.04
C PRO A 158 10.79 36.86 -5.28
N GLY A 159 11.20 36.72 -6.56
CA GLY A 159 12.57 36.32 -6.94
C GLY A 159 12.84 34.81 -6.91
N GLY A 160 11.90 33.99 -6.42
CA GLY A 160 11.94 32.53 -6.49
C GLY A 160 13.17 31.89 -5.83
N VAL A 161 13.54 30.71 -6.35
CA VAL A 161 14.68 29.92 -5.82
C VAL A 161 16.01 30.65 -6.01
N GLN A 162 16.15 31.47 -7.05
CA GLN A 162 17.39 32.20 -7.34
C GLN A 162 17.68 33.28 -6.29
N ALA A 163 16.64 33.96 -5.79
CA ALA A 163 16.80 34.95 -4.74
C ALA A 163 17.01 34.33 -3.35
N PHE A 164 16.40 33.16 -3.08
CA PHE A 164 16.43 32.50 -1.77
C PHE A 164 16.87 31.01 -1.85
N PRO A 165 18.10 30.73 -2.29
CA PRO A 165 18.56 29.35 -2.51
C PRO A 165 18.62 28.53 -1.20
N PHE A 166 19.06 29.15 -0.10
CA PHE A 166 19.10 28.48 1.21
C PHE A 166 17.71 28.17 1.75
N GLY A 167 16.74 29.08 1.57
CA GLY A 167 15.36 28.85 1.97
C GLY A 167 14.73 27.68 1.21
N ALA A 168 14.97 27.60 -0.10
CA ALA A 168 14.52 26.48 -0.92
C ALA A 168 15.18 25.16 -0.49
N LEU A 169 16.48 25.17 -0.20
CA LEU A 169 17.22 23.99 0.24
C LEU A 169 16.72 23.45 1.59
N ILE A 170 16.50 24.33 2.57
CA ILE A 170 15.96 23.95 3.88
C ILE A 170 14.55 23.38 3.73
N THR A 171 13.70 24.06 2.96
CA THR A 171 12.32 23.59 2.70
C THR A 171 12.33 22.22 2.05
N TYR A 172 13.21 22.00 1.06
CA TYR A 172 13.41 20.72 0.41
C TYR A 172 13.82 19.63 1.40
N ALA A 173 14.88 19.86 2.19
CA ALA A 173 15.41 18.89 3.14
C ALA A 173 14.38 18.49 4.20
N VAL A 174 13.69 19.48 4.78
CA VAL A 174 12.64 19.23 5.79
C VAL A 174 11.48 18.45 5.19
N THR A 175 11.07 18.78 3.97
CA THR A 175 9.95 18.09 3.30
C THR A 175 10.32 16.64 2.97
N VAL A 176 11.49 16.40 2.37
CA VAL A 176 11.98 15.04 2.07
C VAL A 176 12.09 14.20 3.34
N LEU A 177 12.66 14.76 4.42
CA LEU A 177 12.80 14.05 5.68
C LEU A 177 11.43 13.69 6.28
N SER A 178 10.48 14.64 6.26
CA SER A 178 9.12 14.43 6.75
C SER A 178 8.40 13.33 5.96
N CYS A 179 8.47 13.38 4.62
CA CYS A 179 7.91 12.34 3.75
C CYS A 179 8.57 10.98 4.00
N TYR A 180 9.89 10.94 4.14
CA TYR A 180 10.62 9.69 4.40
C TYR A 180 10.20 9.04 5.72
N VAL A 181 10.08 9.82 6.80
CA VAL A 181 9.64 9.31 8.11
C VAL A 181 8.19 8.80 8.04
N ALA A 182 7.29 9.57 7.44
CA ALA A 182 5.89 9.17 7.28
C ALA A 182 5.75 7.87 6.49
N ILE A 183 6.45 7.77 5.36
CA ILE A 183 6.43 6.59 4.49
C ILE A 183 7.08 5.38 5.17
N ARG A 184 8.12 5.58 5.98
CA ARG A 184 8.73 4.50 6.76
C ARG A 184 7.76 3.95 7.81
N ALA A 185 7.05 4.82 8.52
CA ALA A 185 6.05 4.42 9.51
C ALA A 185 4.87 3.68 8.83
N GLU A 186 4.40 4.20 7.69
CA GLU A 186 3.36 3.55 6.89
C GLU A 186 3.81 2.20 6.34
N ASN A 187 5.03 2.11 5.79
CA ASN A 187 5.58 0.86 5.26
C ASN A 187 5.63 -0.25 6.30
N ARG A 188 5.95 0.11 7.55
CA ARG A 188 5.98 -0.84 8.66
C ARG A 188 4.57 -1.37 8.97
N LYS A 189 3.60 -0.46 9.14
CA LYS A 189 2.23 -0.78 9.59
C LYS A 189 1.39 -1.46 8.49
N SER A 190 1.50 -0.97 7.25
CA SER A 190 0.62 -1.39 6.15
C SER A 190 1.16 -2.57 5.36
N PHE A 191 2.46 -2.87 5.43
CA PHE A 191 3.08 -3.93 4.62
C PHE A 191 3.94 -4.90 5.41
N ALA A 192 4.90 -4.42 6.21
CA ALA A 192 5.86 -5.30 6.89
C ALA A 192 5.18 -6.23 7.92
N GLU A 193 4.34 -5.66 8.80
CA GLU A 193 3.60 -6.43 9.81
C GLU A 193 2.64 -7.46 9.17
N PRO A 194 1.79 -7.10 8.18
CA PRO A 194 0.97 -8.07 7.44
C PRO A 194 1.76 -9.17 6.76
N LEU A 195 2.91 -8.86 6.12
CA LEU A 195 3.73 -9.84 5.42
C LEU A 195 4.38 -10.84 6.38
N GLN A 196 4.83 -10.37 7.57
CA GLN A 196 5.34 -11.27 8.60
C GLN A 196 4.25 -12.19 9.14
N GLN A 197 3.06 -11.66 9.43
CA GLN A 197 1.93 -12.47 9.90
C GLN A 197 1.51 -13.53 8.87
N LEU A 198 1.47 -13.17 7.58
CA LEU A 198 1.19 -14.14 6.52
C LEU A 198 2.28 -15.20 6.40
N LYS A 199 3.56 -14.81 6.54
CA LYS A 199 4.69 -15.75 6.47
C LYS A 199 4.64 -16.77 7.61
N THR A 200 4.37 -16.32 8.84
CA THR A 200 4.23 -17.21 10.00
C THR A 200 3.10 -18.22 9.79
N LEU A 201 1.92 -17.77 9.34
CA LEU A 201 0.80 -18.68 9.04
C LEU A 201 1.11 -19.71 7.95
N LEU A 202 1.96 -19.35 6.98
CA LEU A 202 2.37 -20.26 5.90
C LEU A 202 3.39 -21.29 6.37
N GLN A 203 4.26 -20.93 7.32
CA GLN A 203 5.19 -21.86 7.97
C GLN A 203 4.43 -22.83 8.90
N ASP A 204 3.48 -22.32 9.68
CA ASP A 204 2.66 -23.14 10.59
C ASP A 204 1.75 -24.15 9.86
N TYR A 205 1.52 -23.98 8.55
CA TYR A 205 0.74 -24.90 7.72
C TYR A 205 1.61 -25.95 7.00
N GLN A 206 2.94 -25.77 7.02
CA GLN A 206 3.91 -26.68 6.40
C GLN A 206 4.52 -27.68 7.41
N GLU A 207 4.42 -27.40 8.71
CA GLU A 207 4.72 -28.33 9.82
C GLU A 207 3.48 -29.17 10.19
#